data_AF-A0A2G9RB59-F1
#
_entry.id   AF-A0A2G9RB59-F1
#
_cell.length_a   1.000
_cell.length_b   1.000
_cell.length_c   1.000
_cell.angle_alpha   90.00
_cell.angle_beta   90.00
_cell.angle_gamma   90.00
#
_symmetry.space_group_name_H-M   'P 1'
#
loop_
_entity.id
_entity.type
_entity.pdbx_description
1 polymer ?
#
loop_
_entity_poly.entity_id
_entity_poly.type
_entity_poly.pdbx_seq_one_letter_code
_entity_poly.pdbx_strand_id
1 'polypeptide(L)'
;MKQFKDPEFMGQFIARYSDMINLWEVKNPLYRNKPAKKASLEKLLQFMRTQVPDADIEFVEKKIGSLRSTNRKELNKVQASIKSGAAAGDVYVTSLWYYNKMRFLEDQIDARESLSTLPSTLPSTLPSTPAEASEDQPGPSILEKVEEPSWSQEDLSQDEALDCGRQEEAG
;
A
#
# COMPACT_ATOMS: atom_id res chain seq x y z
N MET A 1 12.16 -13.68 -8.26
CA MET A 1 13.08 -12.64 -7.73
C MET A 1 14.10 -13.27 -6.78
N LYS A 2 15.17 -13.89 -7.31
CA LYS A 2 16.27 -14.45 -6.48
C LYS A 2 17.37 -13.42 -6.15
N GLN A 3 17.26 -12.21 -6.71
CA GLN A 3 18.28 -11.15 -6.73
C GLN A 3 18.49 -10.41 -5.38
N PHE A 4 17.75 -10.75 -4.32
CA PHE A 4 17.72 -9.98 -3.06
C PHE A 4 18.02 -10.82 -1.82
N LYS A 5 18.76 -11.92 -2.02
CA LYS A 5 19.13 -12.84 -0.93
C LYS A 5 20.30 -12.33 -0.11
N ASP A 6 21.07 -11.40 -0.64
CA ASP A 6 22.18 -10.80 0.07
C ASP A 6 21.66 -9.87 1.19
N PRO A 7 21.87 -10.24 2.47
CA PRO A 7 21.43 -9.44 3.60
C PRO A 7 22.17 -8.10 3.69
N GLU A 8 23.41 -8.02 3.18
CA GLU A 8 24.18 -6.78 3.24
C GLU A 8 23.61 -5.75 2.25
N PHE A 9 23.43 -6.15 0.99
CA PHE A 9 22.79 -5.30 -0.02
C PHE A 9 21.39 -4.85 0.41
N MET A 10 20.55 -5.78 0.88
CA MET A 10 19.21 -5.42 1.34
C MET A 10 19.24 -4.54 2.59
N GLY A 11 20.22 -4.73 3.49
CA GLY A 11 20.41 -3.91 4.67
C GLY A 11 20.75 -2.46 4.29
N GLN A 12 21.64 -2.28 3.31
CA GLN A 12 22.00 -0.97 2.78
C GLN A 12 20.83 -0.32 2.02
N PHE A 13 20.06 -1.10 1.24
CA PHE A 13 18.85 -0.60 0.59
C PHE A 13 17.86 -0.02 1.62
N ILE A 14 17.60 -0.76 2.70
CA ILE A 14 16.68 -0.33 3.76
C ILE A 14 17.23 0.90 4.48
N ALA A 15 18.53 0.97 4.76
CA ALA A 15 19.14 2.14 5.39
C ALA A 15 18.99 3.41 4.53
N ARG A 16 19.26 3.32 3.22
CA ARG A 16 19.03 4.47 2.32
C ARG A 16 17.55 4.85 2.24
N TYR A 17 16.67 3.86 2.25
CA TYR A 17 15.23 4.09 2.26
C TYR A 17 14.77 4.79 3.55
N SER A 18 15.31 4.42 4.72
CA SER A 18 14.98 5.08 5.99
C SER A 18 15.41 6.55 6.00
N ASP A 19 16.56 6.88 5.40
CA ASP A 19 17.06 8.26 5.33
C ASP A 19 16.20 9.16 4.42
N MET A 20 15.50 8.56 3.44
CA MET A 20 14.63 9.28 2.51
C MET A 20 13.23 9.47 3.10
N ILE A 21 13.13 10.30 4.13
CA ILE A 21 11.90 10.63 4.87
C ILE A 21 10.71 11.01 3.97
N ASN A 22 10.97 11.65 2.82
CA ASN A 22 9.94 12.03 1.86
C ASN A 22 9.25 10.84 1.16
N LEU A 23 9.79 9.62 1.31
CA LEU A 23 9.19 8.40 0.75
C LEU A 23 8.24 7.69 1.73
N TRP A 24 8.33 7.96 3.03
CA TRP A 24 7.62 7.16 4.02
C TRP A 24 6.94 7.94 5.14
N GLU A 25 7.40 9.15 5.44
CA GLU A 25 6.85 9.97 6.51
C GLU A 25 5.76 10.92 5.99
N VAL A 26 4.52 10.71 6.41
CA VAL A 26 3.36 11.47 5.91
C VAL A 26 3.40 12.94 6.36
N LYS A 27 4.01 13.20 7.52
CA LYS A 27 4.16 14.55 8.10
C LYS A 27 5.19 15.41 7.35
N ASN A 28 6.07 14.80 6.56
CA ASN A 28 7.07 15.53 5.80
C ASN A 28 6.40 16.34 4.67
N PRO A 29 6.64 17.66 4.55
CA PRO A 29 6.11 18.48 3.45
C PRO A 29 6.44 17.92 2.05
N LEU A 30 7.61 17.30 1.90
CA LEU A 30 8.06 16.71 0.64
C LEU A 30 7.39 15.37 0.31
N TYR A 31 6.63 14.77 1.24
CA TYR A 31 5.91 13.52 1.01
C TYR A 31 4.84 13.63 -0.07
N ARG A 32 4.23 14.81 -0.25
CA ARG A 32 3.24 15.07 -1.30
C ARG A 32 3.86 15.66 -2.57
N ASN A 33 5.14 16.03 -2.53
CA ASN A 33 5.85 16.64 -3.65
C ASN A 33 6.31 15.55 -4.63
N LYS A 34 5.61 15.41 -5.77
CA LYS A 34 5.92 14.38 -6.78
C LYS A 34 7.37 14.46 -7.29
N PRO A 35 7.91 15.63 -7.70
CA PRO A 35 9.31 15.74 -8.10
C PRO A 35 10.30 15.27 -7.02
N ALA A 36 10.11 15.69 -5.77
CA ALA A 36 11.00 15.32 -4.67
C ALA A 36 10.98 13.81 -4.40
N LYS A 37 9.79 13.18 -4.43
CA LYS A 37 9.68 11.72 -4.32
C LYS A 37 10.39 11.00 -5.46
N LYS A 38 10.19 11.46 -6.69
CA LYS A 38 10.84 10.88 -7.88
C LYS A 38 12.35 10.95 -7.74
N ALA A 39 12.90 12.10 -7.34
CA ALA A 39 14.34 12.26 -7.12
C ALA A 39 14.90 11.31 -6.04
N SER A 40 14.16 11.08 -4.95
CA SER A 40 14.55 10.09 -3.93
C SER A 40 14.48 8.65 -4.47
N LEU A 41 13.43 8.32 -5.24
CA LEU A 41 13.33 7.01 -5.88
C LEU A 41 14.43 6.76 -6.91
N GLU A 42 14.85 7.77 -7.66
CA GLU A 42 15.98 7.70 -8.59
C GLU A 42 17.31 7.40 -7.87
N LYS A 43 17.53 7.98 -6.67
CA LYS A 43 18.70 7.63 -5.84
C LYS A 43 18.68 6.17 -5.38
N LEU A 44 17.51 5.65 -5.00
CA LEU A 44 17.35 4.22 -4.68
C LEU A 44 17.52 3.34 -5.91
N LEU A 45 17.02 3.79 -7.06
CA LEU A 45 17.17 3.10 -8.33
C LEU A 45 18.65 2.96 -8.72
N GLN A 46 19.42 4.03 -8.60
CA GLN A 46 20.86 4.00 -8.87
C GLN A 46 21.58 2.95 -8.03
N PHE A 47 21.20 2.82 -6.75
CA PHE A 47 21.70 1.75 -5.89
C PHE A 47 21.19 0.37 -6.31
N MET A 48 19.92 0.24 -6.71
CA MET A 48 19.38 -1.04 -7.18
C MET A 48 20.03 -1.53 -8.47
N ARG A 49 20.41 -0.61 -9.36
CA ARG A 49 21.08 -0.92 -10.62
C ARG A 49 22.46 -1.53 -10.46
N THR A 50 23.10 -1.41 -9.29
CA THR A 50 24.37 -2.10 -9.04
C THR A 50 24.23 -3.62 -8.98
N GLN A 51 23.01 -4.13 -8.73
CA GLN A 51 22.71 -5.57 -8.72
C GLN A 51 21.71 -5.99 -9.81
N VAL A 52 20.83 -5.09 -10.22
CA VAL A 52 19.80 -5.34 -11.24
C VAL A 52 19.85 -4.21 -12.26
N PRO A 53 20.72 -4.31 -13.30
CA PRO A 53 20.93 -3.24 -14.28
C PRO A 53 19.64 -2.77 -14.97
N ASP A 54 18.73 -3.71 -15.26
CA ASP A 54 17.45 -3.45 -15.94
C ASP A 54 16.35 -2.93 -15.00
N ALA A 55 16.68 -2.60 -13.75
CA ALA A 55 15.71 -2.02 -12.84
C ALA A 55 15.22 -0.66 -13.34
N ASP A 56 13.93 -0.40 -13.08
CA ASP A 56 13.26 0.87 -13.28
C ASP A 56 12.65 1.39 -11.96
N ILE A 57 12.01 2.56 -12.02
CA ILE A 57 11.38 3.17 -10.85
C ILE A 57 10.24 2.30 -10.31
N GLU A 58 9.45 1.69 -11.19
CA GLU A 58 8.33 0.83 -10.80
C GLU A 58 8.83 -0.38 -9.99
N PHE A 59 9.96 -0.96 -10.38
CA PHE A 59 10.60 -2.04 -9.66
C PHE A 59 11.01 -1.65 -8.24
N VAL A 60 11.57 -0.44 -8.06
CA VAL A 60 11.91 0.12 -6.74
C VAL A 60 10.65 0.32 -5.91
N GLU A 61 9.61 0.92 -6.48
CA GLU A 61 8.34 1.16 -5.79
C GLU A 61 7.67 -0.15 -5.36
N LYS A 62 7.64 -1.15 -6.24
CA LYS A 62 7.13 -2.49 -5.95
C LYS A 62 7.94 -3.17 -4.86
N LYS A 63 9.26 -2.99 -4.86
CA LYS A 63 10.14 -3.52 -3.80
C LYS A 63 9.85 -2.87 -2.45
N ILE A 64 9.73 -1.54 -2.41
CA ILE A 64 9.34 -0.80 -1.20
C ILE A 64 7.96 -1.26 -0.72
N GLY A 65 6.98 -1.37 -1.61
CA GLY A 65 5.64 -1.83 -1.28
C GLY A 65 5.62 -3.24 -0.69
N SER A 66 6.39 -4.16 -1.27
CA SER A 66 6.57 -5.52 -0.74
C SER A 66 7.19 -5.50 0.65
N LEU A 67 8.26 -4.72 0.87
CA LEU A 67 8.90 -4.57 2.17
C LEU A 67 7.94 -4.04 3.24
N ARG A 68 7.18 -2.99 2.92
CA ARG A 68 6.18 -2.40 3.83
C ARG A 68 5.06 -3.38 4.17
N SER A 69 4.55 -4.11 3.18
CA SER A 69 3.50 -5.12 3.37
C SER A 69 3.95 -6.24 4.30
N THR A 70 5.14 -6.79 4.07
CA THR A 70 5.74 -7.81 4.94
C THR A 70 5.95 -7.27 6.35
N ASN A 71 6.53 -6.07 6.49
CA ASN A 71 6.76 -5.46 7.81
C ASN A 71 5.46 -5.24 8.59
N ARG A 72 4.40 -4.76 7.92
CA ARG A 72 3.09 -4.57 8.55
C ARG A 72 2.50 -5.89 9.06
N LYS A 73 2.64 -6.98 8.30
CA LYS A 73 2.17 -8.31 8.74
C LYS A 73 2.93 -8.79 9.97
N GLU A 74 4.25 -8.61 10.00
CA GLU A 74 5.08 -8.98 11.15
C GLU A 74 4.73 -8.13 12.38
N LEU A 75 4.59 -6.81 12.23
CA LEU A 75 4.16 -5.92 13.31
C LEU A 75 2.81 -6.34 13.90
N ASN A 76 1.82 -6.63 13.05
CA ASN A 76 0.50 -7.06 13.51
C ASN A 76 0.56 -8.36 14.33
N LYS A 77 1.47 -9.30 14.01
CA LYS A 77 1.65 -10.53 14.80
C LYS A 77 2.26 -10.21 16.17
N VAL A 78 3.26 -9.34 16.21
CA VAL A 78 3.89 -8.87 17.47
C VAL A 78 2.83 -8.20 18.35
N GLN A 79 2.07 -7.24 17.79
CA GLN A 79 1.02 -6.52 18.51
C GLN A 79 -0.12 -7.45 18.97
N ALA A 80 -0.55 -8.40 18.14
CA ALA A 80 -1.59 -9.37 18.50
C ALA A 80 -1.17 -10.29 19.65
N SER A 81 0.09 -10.73 19.65
CA SER A 81 0.66 -11.52 20.74
C SER A 81 0.65 -10.73 22.06
N ILE A 82 1.09 -9.46 22.04
CA ILE A 82 1.03 -8.57 23.22
C ILE A 82 -0.42 -8.39 23.69
N LYS A 83 -1.34 -8.06 22.79
CA LYS A 83 -2.76 -7.80 23.10
C LYS A 83 -3.49 -9.01 23.70
N SER A 84 -3.05 -10.22 23.36
CA SER A 84 -3.66 -11.47 23.86
C SER A 84 -3.25 -11.80 25.31
N GLY A 85 -2.50 -10.91 25.98
CA GLY A 85 -2.08 -11.10 27.36
C GLY A 85 -0.90 -12.07 27.50
N ALA A 86 -0.09 -12.21 26.44
CA ALA A 86 1.13 -13.00 26.51
C ALA A 86 2.02 -12.54 27.68
N ALA A 87 2.46 -13.47 28.52
CA ALA A 87 3.47 -13.19 29.53
C ALA A 87 4.76 -12.69 28.81
N ALA A 88 5.62 -11.94 29.49
CA ALA A 88 6.78 -11.29 28.87
C ALA A 88 7.73 -12.24 28.07
N GLY A 89 7.67 -13.54 28.31
CA GLY A 89 8.42 -14.57 27.57
C GLY A 89 7.69 -15.21 26.38
N ASP A 90 6.41 -14.90 26.14
CA ASP A 90 5.56 -15.48 25.08
C ASP A 90 5.19 -14.47 23.98
N VAL A 91 5.89 -13.32 23.96
CA VAL A 91 5.71 -12.33 22.90
C VAL A 91 6.30 -12.88 21.61
N TYR A 92 5.54 -12.83 20.52
CA TYR A 92 5.99 -13.27 19.20
C TYR A 92 7.30 -12.57 18.80
N VAL A 93 8.34 -13.36 18.56
CA VAL A 93 9.62 -12.91 18.02
C VAL A 93 9.64 -13.18 16.52
N THR A 94 9.73 -12.12 15.73
CA THR A 94 9.83 -12.24 14.27
C THR A 94 11.19 -12.82 13.84
N SER A 95 11.15 -13.77 12.92
CA SER A 95 12.35 -14.35 12.29
C SER A 95 12.88 -13.51 11.12
N LEU A 96 12.21 -12.40 10.80
CA LEU A 96 12.58 -11.54 9.68
C LEU A 96 13.82 -10.72 10.02
N TRP A 97 14.97 -11.11 9.45
CA TRP A 97 16.28 -10.54 9.80
C TRP A 97 16.38 -9.01 9.68
N TYR A 98 15.64 -8.39 8.76
CA TYR A 98 15.65 -6.95 8.56
C TYR A 98 14.53 -6.20 9.32
N TYR A 99 13.72 -6.89 10.11
CA TYR A 99 12.57 -6.28 10.81
C TYR A 99 12.99 -5.07 11.65
N ASN A 100 14.06 -5.21 12.44
CA ASN A 100 14.57 -4.10 13.26
C ASN A 100 14.96 -2.87 12.44
N LYS A 101 15.43 -3.06 11.19
CA LYS A 101 15.79 -1.96 10.29
C LYS A 101 14.57 -1.24 9.71
N MET A 102 13.39 -1.84 9.76
CA MET A 102 12.14 -1.30 9.21
C MET A 102 11.23 -0.66 10.28
N ARG A 103 11.67 -0.61 11.55
CA ARG A 103 10.89 -0.06 12.66
C ARG A 103 10.54 1.41 12.55
N PHE A 104 11.29 2.19 11.77
CA PHE A 104 10.96 3.61 11.50
C PHE A 104 9.57 3.80 10.84
N LEU A 105 8.97 2.73 10.32
CA LEU A 105 7.61 2.74 9.78
C LEU A 105 6.52 2.58 10.85
N GLU A 106 6.85 2.09 12.06
CA GLU A 106 5.90 1.85 13.16
C GLU A 106 5.27 3.16 13.64
N ASP A 107 6.08 4.22 13.75
CA ASP A 107 5.65 5.57 14.16
C ASP A 107 4.53 6.16 13.28
N GLN A 108 4.41 5.68 12.03
CA GLN A 108 3.36 6.11 11.11
C GLN A 108 2.05 5.33 11.27
N ILE A 109 2.11 4.13 11.88
CA ILE A 109 0.97 3.21 12.03
C ILE A 109 0.18 3.56 13.29
N ASP A 110 0.86 3.74 14.43
CA ASP A 110 0.21 4.05 15.72
C ASP A 110 -0.57 5.38 15.68
N ALA A 111 -0.06 6.35 14.91
CA ALA A 111 -0.73 7.63 14.67
C ALA A 111 -2.07 7.47 13.93
N ARG A 112 -2.23 6.42 13.10
CA ARG A 112 -3.45 6.18 12.32
C ARG A 112 -4.49 5.39 13.13
N GLU A 113 -4.06 4.44 13.96
CA GLU A 113 -4.99 3.65 14.78
C GLU A 113 -5.67 4.51 15.87
N SER A 114 -4.95 5.49 16.42
CA SER A 114 -5.48 6.43 17.43
C SER A 114 -6.67 7.27 16.95
N LEU A 115 -6.89 7.39 15.63
CA LEU A 115 -8.01 8.17 15.05
C LEU A 115 -9.25 7.33 14.75
N SER A 116 -9.19 5.99 14.88
CA SER A 116 -10.25 5.09 14.40
C SER A 116 -11.21 4.60 15.51
N THR A 117 -11.08 5.05 16.75
CA THR A 117 -11.92 4.61 17.88
C THR A 117 -12.84 5.73 18.37
N LEU A 118 -13.86 6.07 17.59
CA LEU A 118 -15.03 6.77 18.12
C LEU A 118 -16.30 5.97 17.76
N PRO A 119 -16.99 5.36 18.74
CA PRO A 119 -18.29 4.75 18.52
C PRO A 119 -19.33 5.87 18.39
N SER A 120 -19.78 6.15 17.17
CA SER A 120 -20.97 6.96 16.93
C SER A 120 -22.21 6.12 17.26
N THR A 121 -22.49 5.94 18.55
CA THR A 121 -23.71 5.27 19.02
C THR A 121 -24.69 6.33 19.51
N LEU A 122 -25.68 6.67 18.68
CA LEU A 122 -26.94 7.24 19.19
C LEU A 122 -27.96 6.10 19.31
N PRO A 123 -28.54 5.87 20.51
CA PRO A 123 -29.54 4.84 20.71
C PRO A 123 -30.93 5.41 20.37
N SER A 124 -31.68 4.75 19.49
CA SER A 124 -33.12 5.00 19.30
C SER A 124 -33.92 3.76 19.69
N THR A 125 -34.06 3.58 21.00
CA THR A 125 -35.28 3.30 21.76
C THR A 125 -36.48 2.60 21.06
N LEU A 126 -36.64 1.29 21.38
CA LEU A 126 -37.87 0.51 21.71
C LEU A 126 -38.78 -0.06 20.57
N PRO A 127 -39.70 -1.03 20.84
CA PRO A 127 -39.46 -2.46 21.18
C PRO A 127 -40.46 -3.48 20.51
N SER A 128 -40.19 -4.78 20.68
CA SER A 128 -41.10 -5.97 20.71
C SER A 128 -41.87 -6.48 19.44
N THR A 129 -41.35 -7.56 18.82
CA THR A 129 -41.78 -9.00 18.85
C THR A 129 -43.29 -9.35 18.97
N PRO A 130 -43.83 -10.52 18.51
CA PRO A 130 -43.58 -11.42 17.33
C PRO A 130 -44.90 -11.94 16.64
N ALA A 131 -44.77 -12.85 15.65
CA ALA A 131 -45.54 -14.12 15.48
C ALA A 131 -46.30 -14.34 14.14
N GLU A 132 -45.97 -15.50 13.56
CA GLU A 132 -46.84 -16.55 12.96
C GLU A 132 -47.56 -16.37 11.61
N ALA A 133 -47.29 -17.38 10.76
CA ALA A 133 -48.14 -18.11 9.80
C ALA A 133 -49.06 -17.38 8.81
N SER A 134 -48.89 -17.68 7.51
CA SER A 134 -49.87 -18.40 6.65
C SER A 134 -49.57 -18.20 5.16
N GLU A 135 -49.65 -19.29 4.39
CA GLU A 135 -49.67 -19.31 2.92
C GLU A 135 -50.96 -18.70 2.36
N ASP A 136 -50.89 -17.93 1.26
CA ASP A 136 -51.64 -18.10 -0.01
C ASP A 136 -51.20 -17.03 -1.05
N GLN A 137 -51.16 -17.41 -2.33
CA GLN A 137 -50.82 -16.63 -3.55
C GLN A 137 -52.03 -15.76 -4.00
N PRO A 138 -51.98 -14.83 -4.99
CA PRO A 138 -51.21 -14.84 -6.26
C PRO A 138 -50.55 -13.51 -6.73
N GLY A 139 -49.73 -13.58 -7.79
CA GLY A 139 -48.86 -12.52 -8.38
C GLY A 139 -49.56 -11.29 -9.03
N PRO A 140 -48.95 -10.55 -10.00
CA PRO A 140 -47.70 -10.75 -10.76
C PRO A 140 -46.77 -9.48 -10.86
N SER A 141 -45.64 -9.66 -11.56
CA SER A 141 -44.81 -8.66 -12.28
C SER A 141 -44.31 -7.41 -11.53
N ILE A 142 -42.99 -7.23 -11.46
CA ILE A 142 -42.23 -6.33 -12.35
C ILE A 142 -40.73 -6.56 -12.16
N LEU A 143 -40.08 -6.55 -13.30
CA LEU A 143 -38.70 -6.82 -13.68
C LEU A 143 -37.79 -5.61 -13.38
N GLU A 144 -36.64 -5.83 -12.75
CA GLU A 144 -35.38 -5.09 -13.03
C GLU A 144 -34.21 -5.83 -12.37
N LYS A 145 -33.63 -6.80 -13.11
CA LYS A 145 -32.35 -6.68 -13.82
C LYS A 145 -31.16 -6.44 -12.88
N VAL A 146 -30.60 -7.57 -12.42
CA VAL A 146 -29.20 -7.68 -12.03
C VAL A 146 -28.37 -7.53 -13.31
N GLU A 147 -27.50 -6.53 -13.35
CA GLU A 147 -26.45 -6.46 -14.34
C GLU A 147 -25.12 -6.14 -13.64
N GLU A 148 -24.18 -7.06 -13.79
CA GLU A 148 -22.79 -6.93 -13.36
C GLU A 148 -22.14 -5.68 -13.97
N PRO A 149 -21.25 -5.00 -13.23
CA PRO A 149 -20.21 -4.20 -13.85
C PRO A 149 -19.14 -5.14 -14.44
N SER A 150 -19.47 -5.67 -15.62
CA SER A 150 -18.51 -6.19 -16.59
C SER A 150 -17.50 -5.08 -16.89
N TRP A 151 -16.23 -5.39 -16.64
CA TRP A 151 -15.11 -4.51 -16.95
C TRP A 151 -15.02 -4.34 -18.47
N SER A 152 -15.39 -3.17 -18.98
CA SER A 152 -15.16 -2.82 -20.38
C SER A 152 -13.70 -2.44 -20.59
N GLN A 153 -13.02 -3.32 -21.32
CA GLN A 153 -11.79 -3.08 -22.05
C GLN A 153 -12.12 -2.33 -23.35
N GLU A 154 -11.10 -1.60 -23.84
CA GLU A 154 -10.94 -0.99 -25.17
C GLU A 154 -11.67 0.32 -25.49
N ASP A 155 -10.91 1.42 -25.58
CA ASP A 155 -10.86 2.19 -26.82
C ASP A 155 -9.42 2.71 -27.03
N LEU A 156 -8.75 2.05 -27.96
CA LEU A 156 -7.49 2.43 -28.58
C LEU A 156 -7.86 2.74 -30.04
N SER A 157 -7.84 4.01 -30.42
CA SER A 157 -7.82 4.49 -31.82
C SER A 157 -7.19 5.89 -31.80
N GLN A 158 -5.93 6.05 -32.22
CA GLN A 158 -5.36 6.15 -33.59
C GLN A 158 -5.45 7.55 -34.22
N ASP A 159 -4.39 7.85 -34.99
CA ASP A 159 -4.17 8.95 -35.96
C ASP A 159 -3.88 10.37 -35.43
N GLU A 160 -2.98 11.18 -36.00
CA GLU A 160 -2.08 11.04 -37.17
C GLU A 160 -1.02 12.16 -37.11
N ALA A 161 -0.04 12.03 -38.01
CA ALA A 161 1.15 12.84 -38.28
C ALA A 161 1.07 14.38 -38.24
N LEU A 162 2.27 14.98 -38.20
CA LEU A 162 2.81 16.17 -38.90
C LEU A 162 3.85 16.83 -37.97
N ASP A 163 5.00 17.36 -38.39
CA ASP A 163 5.80 17.38 -39.61
C ASP A 163 7.13 18.08 -39.21
N CYS A 164 8.11 17.97 -40.08
CA CYS A 164 9.48 18.43 -40.02
C CYS A 164 9.73 19.87 -39.52
N GLY A 165 10.94 20.07 -38.97
CA GLY A 165 11.52 21.39 -38.73
C GLY A 165 13.02 21.33 -38.43
N ARG A 166 13.82 20.80 -39.38
CA ARG A 166 15.26 21.05 -39.43
C ARG A 166 15.48 22.45 -39.96
N GLN A 167 16.24 23.27 -39.24
CA GLN A 167 17.06 24.30 -39.88
C GLN A 167 18.36 24.51 -39.10
N GLU A 168 19.45 24.22 -39.80
CA GLU A 168 20.75 24.85 -39.60
C GLU A 168 20.62 26.37 -39.82
N GLU A 169 21.35 27.16 -39.07
CA GLU A 169 21.84 28.45 -39.54
C GLU A 169 23.24 28.66 -38.96
N ALA A 170 24.15 28.91 -39.88
CA ALA A 170 25.55 29.18 -39.65
C ALA A 170 25.75 30.62 -39.20
N GLY A 171 26.80 30.83 -38.41
CA GLY A 171 27.46 32.11 -38.20
C GLY A 171 28.95 31.87 -38.06
#